data_AF-A0A1F3QIY8-F1
#
_entry.id   AF-A0A1F3QIY8-F1
#
_cell.length_a   1.000
_cell.length_b   1.000
_cell.length_c   1.000
_cell.angle_alpha   90.00
_cell.angle_beta   90.00
_cell.angle_gamma   90.00
#
_symmetry.space_group_name_H-M   'P 1'
#
loop_
_entity.id
_entity.type
_entity.pdbx_description
1 polymer ?
#
loop_
_entity_poly.entity_id
_entity_poly.type
_entity_poly.pdbx_seq_one_letter_code
_entity_poly.pdbx_strand_id
1 'polypeptide(L)'
;KVMPHLHVNFKETEKEGLKTDWHRSTLLVMAITLHNIPEGLAIGVLFGGVAAGFDGATLGGAIALAIGIGIQNFPEGIAVSMPLRRQGLSRWRSFNYGQLSAIVEPFAAVLGAWAVMSFQPILPYALAFAAGAMIYVVVEEVIPETQRDKYTDIAVLGFIGGFLVMMILDVALG
;
A
#
# COMPACT_ATOMS: atom_id res chain seq x y z
N LYS A 1 -8.07 14.06 9.60
CA LYS A 1 -7.67 14.73 10.86
C LYS A 1 -7.34 13.80 12.04
N VAL A 2 -7.65 12.49 11.99
CA VAL A 2 -7.51 11.58 13.17
C VAL A 2 -6.12 10.93 13.25
N MET A 3 -5.36 10.90 12.17
CA MET A 3 -4.03 10.29 12.11
C MET A 3 -2.98 11.37 11.84
N PRO A 4 -1.91 11.45 12.66
CA PRO A 4 -0.74 12.23 12.29
C PRO A 4 -0.09 11.63 11.04
N HIS A 5 0.13 12.45 10.02
CA HIS A 5 0.88 12.05 8.83
C HIS A 5 1.78 13.22 8.43
N LEU A 6 2.88 12.90 7.78
CA LEU A 6 3.85 13.90 7.35
C LEU A 6 4.36 13.55 5.97
N HIS A 7 4.23 14.51 5.07
CA HIS A 7 4.82 14.48 3.75
C HIS A 7 6.35 14.63 3.85
N VAL A 8 7.08 13.71 3.22
CA VAL A 8 8.51 13.46 3.46
C VAL A 8 9.39 14.70 3.17
N ASN A 9 9.00 15.57 2.24
CA ASN A 9 9.69 16.78 1.77
C ASN A 9 9.07 18.09 2.31
N PHE A 10 8.05 18.03 3.15
CA PHE A 10 7.41 19.23 3.70
C PHE A 10 8.16 19.71 4.95
N LYS A 11 8.13 21.00 5.29
CA LYS A 11 8.74 21.52 6.54
C LYS A 11 7.91 21.08 7.75
N GLU A 12 8.51 21.02 8.94
CA GLU A 12 7.75 20.66 10.17
C GLU A 12 6.56 21.58 10.45
N THR A 13 6.61 22.80 9.94
CA THR A 13 5.51 23.79 10.00
C THR A 13 4.30 23.42 9.15
N GLU A 14 4.44 22.45 8.24
CA GLU A 14 3.39 21.96 7.34
C GLU A 14 2.88 20.57 7.76
N LYS A 15 3.15 20.12 9.00
CA LYS A 15 2.57 18.89 9.56
C LYS A 15 1.05 19.04 9.65
N GLU A 16 0.31 18.20 8.93
CA GLU A 16 -1.15 18.12 9.02
C GLU A 16 -1.60 16.98 9.96
N GLY A 17 -2.77 17.13 10.57
CA GLY A 17 -3.31 16.17 11.54
C GLY A 17 -2.94 16.48 13.00
N LEU A 18 -2.99 15.47 13.86
CA LEU A 18 -2.70 15.62 15.29
C LEU A 18 -1.20 15.88 15.49
N LYS A 19 -0.86 16.83 16.37
CA LYS A 19 0.55 17.07 16.73
C LYS A 19 1.13 15.82 17.39
N THR A 20 2.27 15.39 16.88
CA THR A 20 2.99 14.18 17.33
C THR A 20 4.48 14.46 17.39
N ASP A 21 5.15 13.88 18.38
CA ASP A 21 6.60 13.93 18.55
C ASP A 21 7.33 12.85 17.72
N TRP A 22 6.62 12.10 16.88
CA TRP A 22 7.18 10.99 16.12
C TRP A 22 8.06 11.48 14.97
N HIS A 23 9.16 10.75 14.73
CA HIS A 23 10.04 11.01 13.60
C HIS A 23 9.34 10.73 12.26
N ARG A 24 9.72 11.48 11.24
CA ARG A 24 9.17 11.39 9.86
C ARG A 24 9.19 9.98 9.29
N SER A 25 10.27 9.24 9.54
CA SER A 25 10.42 7.85 9.12
C SER A 25 9.44 6.92 9.81
N THR A 26 9.16 7.14 11.10
CA THR A 26 8.17 6.37 11.84
C THR A 26 6.78 6.59 11.25
N LEU A 27 6.44 7.84 10.92
CA LEU A 27 5.16 8.17 10.28
C LEU A 27 5.05 7.51 8.90
N LEU A 28 6.11 7.54 8.09
CA LEU A 28 6.14 6.89 6.78
C LEU A 28 5.99 5.36 6.88
N VAL A 29 6.76 4.73 7.78
CA VAL A 29 6.68 3.28 8.03
C VAL A 29 5.25 2.90 8.45
N MET A 30 4.64 3.68 9.36
CA MET A 30 3.27 3.44 9.81
C MET A 30 2.25 3.64 8.71
N ALA A 31 2.39 4.68 7.88
CA ALA A 31 1.51 4.92 6.74
C ALA A 31 1.54 3.75 5.75
N ILE A 32 2.73 3.30 5.36
CA ILE A 32 2.89 2.15 4.45
C ILE A 32 2.44 0.84 5.12
N THR A 33 2.69 0.67 6.42
CA THR A 33 2.17 -0.51 7.14
C THR A 33 0.64 -0.55 7.12
N LEU A 34 -0.04 0.58 7.31
CA LEU A 34 -1.50 0.63 7.19
C LEU A 34 -1.98 0.47 5.74
N HIS A 35 -1.10 0.86 4.80
CA HIS A 35 -1.09 0.54 3.38
C HIS A 35 -1.52 -0.90 3.06
N ASN A 36 -0.74 -1.78 3.67
CA ASN A 36 -0.71 -3.21 3.44
C ASN A 36 -1.94 -3.95 4.01
N ILE A 37 -2.74 -3.30 4.86
CA ILE A 37 -3.96 -3.91 5.43
C ILE A 37 -5.04 -4.11 4.33
N PRO A 38 -5.49 -3.08 3.60
CA PRO A 38 -6.37 -3.24 2.45
C PRO A 38 -5.90 -4.28 1.42
N GLU A 39 -4.59 -4.33 1.14
CA GLU A 39 -4.03 -5.27 0.15
C GLU A 39 -4.13 -6.72 0.62
N GLY A 40 -3.72 -6.98 1.86
CA GLY A 40 -3.91 -8.29 2.48
C GLY A 40 -5.38 -8.68 2.49
N LEU A 41 -6.27 -7.76 2.90
CA LEU A 41 -7.73 -8.00 2.85
C LEU A 41 -8.19 -8.36 1.43
N ALA A 42 -7.73 -7.66 0.39
CA ALA A 42 -8.12 -7.94 -1.00
C ALA A 42 -7.71 -9.35 -1.44
N ILE A 43 -6.49 -9.79 -1.11
CA ILE A 43 -6.04 -11.18 -1.34
C ILE A 43 -6.97 -12.16 -0.61
N GLY A 44 -7.20 -11.92 0.68
CA GLY A 44 -8.07 -12.75 1.51
C GLY A 44 -9.48 -12.88 0.97
N VAL A 45 -10.07 -11.75 0.59
CA VAL A 45 -11.43 -11.67 0.05
C VAL A 45 -11.56 -12.47 -1.25
N LEU A 46 -10.58 -12.36 -2.15
CA LEU A 46 -10.65 -13.04 -3.43
C LEU A 46 -10.51 -14.56 -3.26
N PHE A 47 -9.55 -15.03 -2.45
CA PHE A 47 -9.43 -16.45 -2.12
C PHE A 47 -10.63 -16.99 -1.31
N GLY A 48 -11.18 -16.20 -0.40
CA GLY A 48 -12.40 -16.53 0.34
C GLY A 48 -13.62 -16.65 -0.59
N GLY A 49 -13.74 -15.77 -1.58
CA GLY A 49 -14.80 -15.83 -2.59
C GLY A 49 -14.70 -17.06 -3.49
N VAL A 50 -13.48 -17.46 -3.86
CA VAL A 50 -13.23 -18.71 -4.58
C VAL A 50 -13.67 -19.91 -3.74
N ALA A 51 -13.29 -19.94 -2.44
CA ALA A 51 -13.67 -21.02 -1.54
C ALA A 51 -15.18 -21.08 -1.27
N ALA A 52 -15.86 -19.92 -1.25
CA ALA A 52 -17.30 -19.81 -1.06
C ALA A 52 -18.11 -20.06 -2.35
N GLY A 53 -17.45 -20.22 -3.50
CA GLY A 53 -18.10 -20.50 -4.79
C GLY A 53 -18.83 -19.31 -5.39
N PHE A 54 -18.33 -18.09 -5.21
CA PHE A 54 -18.95 -16.90 -5.81
C PHE A 54 -18.73 -16.85 -7.32
N ASP A 55 -19.79 -16.53 -8.05
CA ASP A 55 -19.71 -16.28 -9.49
C ASP A 55 -18.74 -15.13 -9.78
N GLY A 56 -17.75 -15.39 -10.64
CA GLY A 56 -16.69 -14.43 -11.01
C GLY A 56 -15.43 -14.49 -10.14
N ALA A 57 -15.46 -15.14 -8.97
CA ALA A 57 -14.25 -15.39 -8.18
C ALA A 57 -13.54 -16.64 -8.71
N THR A 58 -12.44 -16.44 -9.44
CA THR A 58 -11.64 -17.56 -9.98
C THR A 58 -10.33 -17.73 -9.23
N LEU A 59 -9.86 -18.98 -9.11
CA LEU A 59 -8.54 -19.27 -8.54
C LEU A 59 -7.42 -18.56 -9.32
N GLY A 60 -7.56 -18.46 -10.64
CA GLY A 60 -6.65 -17.73 -11.52
C GLY A 60 -6.57 -16.25 -11.14
N GLY A 61 -7.72 -15.57 -11.03
CA GLY A 61 -7.78 -14.16 -10.62
C GLY A 61 -7.24 -13.93 -9.20
N ALA A 62 -7.49 -14.86 -8.27
CA ALA A 62 -6.95 -14.79 -6.92
C ALA A 62 -5.41 -14.84 -6.90
N ILE A 63 -4.82 -15.75 -7.67
CA ILE A 63 -3.37 -15.90 -7.81
C ILE A 63 -2.78 -14.68 -8.53
N ALA A 64 -3.44 -14.21 -9.59
CA ALA A 64 -3.06 -13.02 -10.35
C ALA A 64 -2.93 -11.79 -9.46
N LEU A 65 -3.98 -11.49 -8.68
CA LEU A 65 -3.99 -10.36 -7.74
C LEU A 65 -2.88 -10.49 -6.70
N ALA A 66 -2.70 -11.68 -6.11
CA ALA A 66 -1.65 -11.90 -5.12
C ALA A 66 -0.24 -11.70 -5.69
N ILE A 67 0.00 -12.10 -6.94
CA ILE A 67 1.27 -11.83 -7.63
C ILE A 67 1.42 -10.33 -7.91
N GLY A 68 0.37 -9.66 -8.38
CA GLY A 68 0.36 -8.21 -8.61
C GLY A 68 0.76 -7.42 -7.36
N ILE A 69 0.11 -7.72 -6.23
CA ILE A 69 0.43 -7.14 -4.92
C ILE A 69 1.86 -7.50 -4.50
N GLY A 70 2.30 -8.75 -4.66
CA GLY A 70 3.68 -9.13 -4.36
C GLY A 70 4.72 -8.33 -5.15
N ILE A 71 4.43 -7.96 -6.40
CA ILE A 71 5.33 -7.18 -7.25
C ILE A 71 5.41 -5.71 -6.79
N GLN A 72 4.28 -5.06 -6.48
CA GLN A 72 4.30 -3.66 -6.00
C GLN A 72 4.90 -3.51 -4.59
N ASN A 73 4.82 -4.54 -3.75
CA ASN A 73 5.35 -4.46 -2.38
C ASN A 73 6.88 -4.41 -2.34
N PHE A 74 7.55 -4.79 -3.43
CA PHE A 74 8.98 -4.64 -3.55
C PHE A 74 9.42 -3.16 -3.66
N PRO A 75 8.91 -2.35 -4.63
CA PRO A 75 9.06 -0.90 -4.61
C PRO A 75 8.68 -0.23 -3.29
N GLU A 76 7.57 -0.62 -2.65
CA GLU A 76 7.14 -0.03 -1.38
C GLU A 76 8.09 -0.33 -0.22
N GLY A 77 8.57 -1.58 -0.14
CA GLY A 77 9.58 -1.97 0.84
C GLY A 77 10.88 -1.16 0.68
N ILE A 78 11.24 -0.79 -0.56
CA ILE A 78 12.36 0.13 -0.83
C ILE A 78 12.03 1.56 -0.38
N ALA A 79 10.81 2.03 -0.62
CA ALA A 79 10.32 3.35 -0.18
C ALA A 79 10.36 3.51 1.34
N VAL A 80 10.18 2.42 2.11
CA VAL A 80 10.39 2.39 3.57
C VAL A 80 11.89 2.30 3.93
N SER A 81 12.63 1.41 3.25
CA SER A 81 14.02 1.10 3.59
C SER A 81 14.98 2.27 3.35
N MET A 82 14.81 3.02 2.25
CA MET A 82 15.76 4.05 1.83
C MET A 82 15.78 5.28 2.76
N PRO A 83 14.65 5.83 3.21
CA PRO A 83 14.62 6.90 4.21
C PRO A 83 15.25 6.48 5.55
N LEU A 84 14.97 5.27 6.02
CA LEU A 84 15.57 4.73 7.25
C LEU A 84 17.09 4.62 7.12
N ARG A 85 17.58 4.19 5.96
CA ARG A 85 19.01 4.13 5.67
C ARG A 85 19.65 5.52 5.67
N ARG A 86 18.98 6.52 5.07
CA ARG A 86 19.45 7.92 5.06
C ARG A 86 19.52 8.54 6.46
N GLN A 87 18.68 8.08 7.38
CA GLN A 87 18.69 8.51 8.78
C GLN A 87 19.74 7.80 9.65
N GLY A 88 20.59 6.95 9.06
CA GLY A 88 21.73 6.34 9.73
C GLY A 88 21.52 4.91 10.20
N LEU A 89 20.35 4.29 9.95
CA LEU A 89 20.18 2.85 10.25
C LEU A 89 21.11 2.00 9.37
N SER A 90 21.51 0.84 9.87
CA SER A 90 22.31 -0.11 9.10
C SER A 90 21.52 -0.67 7.91
N ARG A 91 22.22 -1.15 6.87
CA ARG A 91 21.60 -1.73 5.67
C ARG A 91 20.62 -2.86 6.04
N TRP A 92 21.05 -3.74 6.94
CA TRP A 92 20.25 -4.87 7.41
C TRP A 92 19.00 -4.43 8.18
N ARG A 93 19.11 -3.46 9.10
CA ARG A 93 17.94 -2.95 9.84
C ARG A 93 16.95 -2.25 8.92
N SER A 94 17.45 -1.45 7.99
CA SER A 94 16.60 -0.71 7.04
C SER A 94 15.82 -1.68 6.15
N PHE A 95 16.50 -2.70 5.61
CA PHE A 95 15.87 -3.76 4.83
C PHE A 95 14.81 -4.55 5.63
N ASN A 96 15.12 -4.94 6.87
CA ASN A 96 14.17 -5.65 7.71
C ASN A 96 12.94 -4.79 8.02
N TYR A 97 13.09 -3.49 8.30
CA TYR A 97 11.93 -2.62 8.51
C TYR A 97 11.09 -2.45 7.24
N GLY A 98 11.73 -2.42 6.06
CA GLY A 98 11.01 -2.45 4.78
C GLY A 98 10.12 -3.68 4.67
N GLN A 99 10.67 -4.87 4.88
CA GLN A 99 9.88 -6.11 4.83
C GLN A 99 8.83 -6.21 5.94
N LEU A 100 9.17 -5.79 7.16
CA LEU A 100 8.27 -5.83 8.31
C LEU A 100 7.07 -4.88 8.15
N SER A 101 7.16 -3.85 7.31
CA SER A 101 6.00 -3.01 7.00
C SER A 101 4.86 -3.80 6.34
N ALA A 102 5.17 -4.86 5.60
CA ALA A 102 4.22 -5.76 4.95
C ALA A 102 3.72 -6.91 5.85
N ILE A 103 4.20 -7.01 7.11
CA ILE A 103 3.84 -8.16 7.98
C ILE A 103 2.35 -8.23 8.30
N VAL A 104 1.61 -7.14 8.11
CA VAL A 104 0.17 -7.08 8.36
C VAL A 104 -0.65 -7.79 7.25
N GLU A 105 -0.10 -7.94 6.04
CA GLU A 105 -0.80 -8.54 4.89
C GLU A 105 -1.29 -9.97 5.17
N PRO A 106 -0.48 -10.92 5.68
CA PRO A 106 -0.96 -12.27 5.93
C PRO A 106 -2.09 -12.31 6.96
N PHE A 107 -2.04 -11.47 7.99
CA PHE A 107 -3.11 -11.40 9.00
C PHE A 107 -4.38 -10.80 8.40
N ALA A 108 -4.24 -9.73 7.63
CA ALA A 108 -5.33 -9.10 6.91
C ALA A 108 -5.96 -10.05 5.87
N ALA A 109 -5.16 -10.89 5.19
CA ALA A 109 -5.65 -11.89 4.25
C ALA A 109 -6.49 -12.98 4.93
N VAL A 110 -6.06 -13.47 6.09
CA VAL A 110 -6.87 -14.41 6.87
C VAL A 110 -8.20 -13.76 7.31
N LEU A 111 -8.14 -12.52 7.78
CA LEU A 111 -9.34 -11.77 8.14
C LEU A 111 -10.27 -11.50 6.95
N GLY A 112 -9.71 -11.20 5.78
CA GLY A 112 -10.46 -10.97 4.54
C GLY A 112 -11.19 -12.23 4.08
N ALA A 113 -10.49 -13.38 4.10
CA ALA A 113 -11.09 -14.68 3.77
C ALA A 113 -12.23 -15.03 4.74
N TRP A 114 -12.05 -14.78 6.04
CA TRP A 114 -13.10 -14.95 7.04
C TRP A 114 -14.28 -13.97 6.87
N ALA A 115 -13.99 -12.71 6.52
CA ALA A 115 -14.99 -11.68 6.33
C ALA A 115 -15.93 -11.98 5.16
N VAL A 116 -15.43 -12.60 4.08
CA VAL A 116 -16.28 -13.07 2.96
C VAL A 116 -17.36 -14.03 3.45
N MET A 117 -17.02 -14.94 4.36
CA MET A 117 -17.96 -15.93 4.89
C MET A 117 -19.02 -15.31 5.82
N SER A 118 -18.77 -14.12 6.36
CA SER A 118 -19.57 -13.52 7.43
C SER A 118 -20.30 -12.23 7.05
N PHE A 119 -19.77 -11.45 6.09
CA PHE A 119 -20.20 -10.07 5.80
C PHE A 119 -20.29 -9.78 4.29
N GLN A 120 -20.77 -10.75 3.52
CA GLN A 120 -20.84 -10.67 2.05
C GLN A 120 -21.46 -9.36 1.49
N PRO A 121 -22.56 -8.79 2.06
CA PRO A 121 -23.17 -7.58 1.49
C PRO A 121 -22.35 -6.30 1.68
N ILE A 122 -21.51 -6.21 2.72
CA ILE A 122 -20.78 -4.97 3.03
C ILE A 122 -19.44 -4.89 2.30
N LEU A 123 -18.95 -6.04 1.83
CA LEU A 123 -17.60 -6.20 1.31
C LEU A 123 -17.29 -5.33 0.09
N PRO A 124 -18.18 -5.20 -0.92
CA PRO A 124 -17.93 -4.32 -2.07
C PRO A 124 -17.78 -2.85 -1.66
N TYR A 125 -18.56 -2.40 -0.67
CA TYR A 125 -18.49 -1.04 -0.17
C TYR A 125 -17.21 -0.78 0.61
N ALA A 126 -16.77 -1.77 1.41
CA ALA A 126 -15.50 -1.68 2.15
C ALA A 126 -14.30 -1.61 1.19
N LEU A 127 -14.28 -2.44 0.14
CA LEU A 127 -13.24 -2.43 -0.89
C LEU A 127 -13.25 -1.13 -1.71
N ALA A 128 -14.43 -0.64 -2.10
CA ALA A 128 -14.55 0.64 -2.80
C ALA A 128 -14.08 1.81 -1.94
N PHE A 129 -14.40 1.80 -0.65
CA PHE A 129 -13.91 2.79 0.32
C PHE A 129 -12.38 2.73 0.43
N ALA A 130 -11.79 1.53 0.53
CA ALA A 130 -10.34 1.36 0.59
C ALA A 130 -9.64 1.85 -0.70
N ALA A 131 -10.18 1.50 -1.87
CA ALA A 131 -9.67 1.99 -3.15
C ALA A 131 -9.74 3.53 -3.24
N GLY A 132 -10.84 4.13 -2.80
CA GLY A 132 -11.00 5.59 -2.74
C GLY A 132 -9.99 6.26 -1.78
N ALA A 133 -9.74 5.65 -0.62
CA ALA A 133 -8.72 6.12 0.31
C ALA A 133 -7.32 6.08 -0.31
N MET A 134 -7.02 5.06 -1.13
CA MET A 134 -5.74 4.98 -1.81
C MET A 134 -5.56 6.01 -2.92
N ILE A 135 -6.60 6.27 -3.70
CA ILE A 135 -6.59 7.36 -4.68
C ILE A 135 -6.34 8.70 -3.97
N TYR A 136 -7.01 8.95 -2.83
CA TYR A 136 -6.79 10.16 -2.03
C TYR A 136 -5.33 10.31 -1.60
N VAL A 137 -4.72 9.27 -1.03
CA VAL A 137 -3.30 9.29 -0.60
C VAL A 137 -2.36 9.56 -1.77
N VAL A 138 -2.59 8.92 -2.93
CA VAL A 138 -1.75 9.14 -4.11
C VAL A 138 -1.84 10.59 -4.59
N VAL A 139 -3.05 11.14 -4.65
CA VAL A 139 -3.31 12.49 -5.18
C VAL A 139 -2.85 13.59 -4.23
N GLU A 140 -3.16 13.48 -2.94
CA GLU A 140 -2.85 14.53 -1.96
C GLU A 140 -1.42 14.44 -1.44
N GLU A 141 -0.86 13.24 -1.35
CA GLU A 141 0.46 13.04 -0.74
C GLU A 141 1.53 12.73 -1.78
N VAL A 142 1.39 11.61 -2.52
CA VAL A 142 2.49 11.06 -3.35
C VAL A 142 2.84 11.98 -4.52
N ILE A 143 1.83 12.45 -5.29
CA ILE A 143 2.08 13.31 -6.45
C ILE A 143 2.73 14.64 -6.02
N PRO A 144 2.15 15.44 -5.11
CA PRO A 144 2.75 16.72 -4.70
C PRO A 144 4.15 16.57 -4.09
N GLU A 145 4.38 15.49 -3.36
CA GLU A 145 5.66 15.16 -2.75
C GLU A 145 6.77 14.95 -3.79
N THR A 146 6.48 14.20 -4.85
CA THR A 146 7.45 13.95 -5.94
C THR A 146 7.75 15.22 -6.76
N GLN A 147 6.79 16.13 -6.86
CA GLN A 147 6.96 17.40 -7.59
C GLN A 147 7.79 18.45 -6.83
N ARG A 148 8.13 18.20 -5.56
CA ARG A 148 8.99 19.09 -4.75
C ARG A 148 10.48 18.77 -4.85
N ASP A 149 10.85 17.62 -5.44
CA ASP A 149 12.25 17.24 -5.65
C ASP A 149 12.79 17.80 -6.98
N LYS A 150 14.12 17.84 -7.17
CA LYS A 150 14.77 18.30 -8.40
C LYS A 150 14.55 17.39 -9.61
N TYR A 151 14.10 16.17 -9.39
CA TYR A 151 13.98 15.11 -10.40
C TYR A 151 12.53 14.83 -10.80
N THR A 152 11.74 15.89 -11.00
CA THR A 152 10.30 15.79 -11.32
C THR A 152 10.02 14.93 -12.55
N ASP A 153 10.80 15.09 -13.62
CA ASP A 153 10.60 14.35 -14.88
C ASP A 153 10.84 12.85 -14.70
N ILE A 154 11.86 12.48 -13.91
CA ILE A 154 12.17 11.07 -13.60
C ILE A 154 11.06 10.46 -12.74
N ALA A 155 10.52 11.23 -11.78
CA ALA A 155 9.42 10.77 -10.95
C ALA A 155 8.14 10.53 -11.77
N VAL A 156 7.81 11.41 -12.72
CA VAL A 156 6.66 11.23 -13.63
C VAL A 156 6.87 10.01 -14.54
N LEU A 157 8.06 9.83 -15.11
CA LEU A 157 8.37 8.65 -15.91
C LEU A 157 8.29 7.35 -15.07
N GLY A 158 8.73 7.40 -13.81
CA GLY A 158 8.60 6.30 -12.86
C GLY A 158 7.13 5.98 -12.56
N PHE A 159 6.29 6.99 -12.34
CA PHE A 159 4.85 6.83 -12.14
C PHE A 159 4.18 6.19 -13.36
N ILE A 160 4.44 6.70 -14.57
CA ILE A 160 3.90 6.14 -15.81
C ILE A 160 4.37 4.70 -15.99
N GLY A 161 5.66 4.43 -15.77
CA GLY A 161 6.23 3.08 -15.86
C GLY A 161 5.57 2.11 -14.88
N GLY A 162 5.42 2.50 -13.62
CA GLY A 162 4.75 1.69 -12.59
C GLY A 162 3.29 1.44 -12.92
N PHE A 163 2.55 2.47 -13.35
CA PHE A 163 1.16 2.35 -13.78
C PHE A 163 1.00 1.39 -14.97
N LEU A 164 1.86 1.51 -15.99
CA LEU A 164 1.85 0.60 -17.14
C LEU A 164 2.16 -0.84 -16.74
N VAL A 165 3.16 -1.06 -15.88
CA VAL A 165 3.48 -2.41 -15.38
C VAL A 165 2.28 -3.00 -14.65
N MET A 166 1.67 -2.24 -13.74
CA MET A 166 0.47 -2.71 -13.02
C MET A 166 -0.69 -2.99 -13.97
N MET A 167 -0.91 -2.14 -14.97
CA MET A 167 -2.00 -2.36 -15.95
C MET A 167 -1.75 -3.54 -16.88
N ILE A 168 -0.49 -3.78 -17.26
CA ILE A 168 -0.12 -4.98 -18.01
C ILE A 168 -0.35 -6.23 -17.15
N LEU A 169 0.03 -6.21 -15.87
CA LEU A 169 -0.18 -7.33 -14.96
C LEU A 169 -1.66 -7.62 -14.74
N ASP A 170 -2.49 -6.58 -14.54
CA ASP A 170 -3.94 -6.69 -14.43
C ASP A 170 -4.53 -7.38 -15.67
N VAL A 171 -4.29 -6.82 -16.85
CA VAL A 171 -4.84 -7.36 -18.12
C VAL A 171 -4.25 -8.74 -18.49
N ALA A 172 -2.98 -9.00 -18.20
CA ALA A 172 -2.33 -10.26 -18.57
C ALA A 172 -2.66 -11.41 -17.61
N LEU A 173 -2.99 -11.11 -16.35
CA LEU A 173 -3.23 -12.11 -15.32
C LEU A 173 -4.72 -12.27 -14.97
N GLY A 174 -5.61 -11.36 -15.39
CA GLY A 174 -7.06 -11.51 -15.19
C GLY A 174 -7.93 -10.47 -15.87
#